data_AF-A0A1H4DQN3-F1
#
_entry.id   AF-A0A1H4DQN3-F1
#
_cell.length_a   1.000
_cell.length_b   1.000
_cell.length_c   1.000
_cell.angle_alpha   90.00
_cell.angle_beta   90.00
_cell.angle_gamma   90.00
#
_symmetry.space_group_name_H-M   'P 1'
#
loop_
_entity.id
_entity.type
_entity.pdbx_description
1 polymer ?
#
loop_
_entity_poly.entity_id
_entity_poly.type
_entity_poly.pdbx_seq_one_letter_code
_entity_poly.pdbx_strand_id
1 'polypeptide(L)'
;MHKLYLLIPLLALACQQTAPGNASSIPTTDGATNKKIRSFKVLSTSENEDSGAYELNGIRVTVVNTLPMQNINISLQGKRLINYLHAIDSPTTGIPVPSLVTTNKDTIVVVDYQQQRYSFRIKENKATLIKQR
;
A
#
# COMPACT_ATOMS: atom_id res chain seq x y z
N MET A 1 -2.32 -45.96 -57.65
CA MET A 1 -1.99 -44.56 -57.34
C MET A 1 -1.08 -44.53 -56.11
N HIS A 2 0.20 -44.22 -56.36
CA HIS A 2 1.29 -43.98 -55.42
C HIS A 2 1.15 -42.55 -54.83
N LYS A 3 1.74 -42.08 -53.72
CA LYS A 3 2.75 -42.54 -52.76
C LYS A 3 2.67 -41.54 -51.58
N LEU A 4 2.94 -42.05 -50.37
CA LEU A 4 3.35 -41.31 -49.18
C LEU A 4 4.56 -40.41 -49.50
N TYR A 5 4.60 -39.14 -49.06
CA TYR A 5 5.86 -38.49 -48.66
C TYR A 5 5.63 -37.39 -47.60
N LEU A 6 6.10 -37.70 -46.40
CA LEU A 6 6.59 -36.78 -45.36
C LEU A 6 7.48 -35.69 -45.95
N LEU A 7 7.37 -34.46 -45.45
CA LEU A 7 8.50 -33.54 -45.31
C LEU A 7 8.19 -32.43 -44.31
N ILE A 8 8.74 -32.62 -43.10
CA ILE A 8 9.02 -31.59 -42.11
C ILE A 8 10.31 -30.88 -42.55
N PRO A 9 10.34 -29.54 -42.64
CA PRO A 9 11.58 -28.81 -42.48
C PRO A 9 11.65 -28.23 -41.07
N LEU A 10 12.55 -28.81 -40.28
CA LEU A 10 13.22 -28.18 -39.15
C LEU A 10 13.64 -26.76 -39.55
N LEU A 11 13.07 -25.74 -38.92
CA LEU A 11 13.76 -24.46 -38.76
C LEU A 11 14.02 -24.24 -37.29
N ALA A 12 15.13 -24.83 -36.86
CA ALA A 12 15.87 -24.42 -35.69
C ALA A 12 16.35 -22.96 -35.89
N LEU A 13 15.54 -21.98 -35.50
CA LEU A 13 16.07 -20.68 -35.11
C LEU A 13 16.54 -20.79 -33.67
N ALA A 14 17.74 -21.38 -33.52
CA ALA A 14 18.61 -21.10 -32.40
C ALA A 14 18.93 -19.59 -32.44
N CYS A 15 18.12 -18.79 -31.76
CA CYS A 15 18.48 -17.42 -31.45
C CYS A 15 19.58 -17.48 -30.39
N GLN A 16 20.83 -17.50 -30.86
CA GLN A 16 21.98 -17.19 -30.01
C GLN A 16 21.83 -15.72 -29.60
N GLN A 17 21.21 -15.49 -28.45
CA GLN A 17 21.19 -14.19 -27.84
C GLN A 17 22.57 -13.94 -27.23
N THR A 18 23.45 -13.37 -28.05
CA THR A 18 24.72 -12.78 -27.63
C THR A 18 24.41 -11.79 -26.49
N ALA A 19 24.95 -12.05 -25.30
CA ALA A 19 24.97 -11.08 -24.22
C ALA A 19 26.11 -10.07 -24.49
N PRO A 20 25.83 -8.77 -24.65
CA PRO A 20 26.81 -7.75 -24.39
C PRO A 20 26.62 -7.33 -22.93
N GLY A 21 27.53 -7.80 -22.08
CA GLY A 21 27.80 -7.12 -20.82
C GLY A 21 28.29 -5.71 -21.16
N ASN A 22 27.47 -4.72 -20.88
CA ASN A 22 27.92 -3.36 -20.66
C ASN A 22 27.38 -2.95 -19.30
N ALA A 23 28.31 -2.79 -18.36
CA ALA A 23 28.10 -2.10 -17.10
C ALA A 23 27.62 -0.68 -17.41
N SER A 24 26.30 -0.51 -17.52
CA SER A 24 25.68 0.80 -17.44
C SER A 24 25.66 1.15 -15.96
N SER A 25 26.61 1.99 -15.57
CA SER A 25 26.57 2.76 -14.34
C SER A 25 25.21 3.46 -14.28
N ILE A 26 24.25 2.87 -13.56
CA ILE A 26 23.02 3.55 -13.22
C ILE A 26 23.44 4.65 -12.24
N PRO A 27 23.33 5.94 -12.59
CA PRO A 27 23.29 6.95 -11.56
C PRO A 27 21.91 6.78 -10.92
N THR A 28 21.80 5.99 -9.85
CA THR A 28 20.69 6.18 -8.92
C THR A 28 20.99 7.49 -8.21
N THR A 29 20.68 8.59 -8.91
CA THR A 29 20.12 9.74 -8.26
C THR A 29 18.98 9.18 -7.44
N ASP A 30 19.21 8.98 -6.15
CA ASP A 30 18.16 9.08 -5.15
C ASP A 30 17.56 10.46 -5.36
N GLY A 31 16.62 10.54 -6.31
CA GLY A 31 15.78 11.70 -6.49
C GLY A 31 15.14 11.85 -5.14
N ALA A 32 15.61 12.85 -4.39
CA ALA A 32 15.15 13.17 -3.06
C ALA A 32 13.65 13.42 -3.16
N THR A 33 12.89 12.34 -3.03
CA THR A 33 11.45 12.38 -3.01
C THR A 33 11.18 13.06 -1.70
N ASN A 34 10.80 14.33 -1.76
CA ASN A 34 10.60 15.19 -0.60
C ASN A 34 9.39 14.64 0.18
N LYS A 35 9.63 13.60 0.98
CA LYS A 35 8.63 12.83 1.71
C LYS A 35 8.32 13.61 2.97
N LYS A 36 7.17 14.27 2.98
CA LYS A 36 6.72 14.98 4.18
C LYS A 36 5.86 14.05 5.03
N ILE A 37 6.34 13.73 6.22
CA ILE A 37 5.57 12.99 7.23
C ILE A 37 4.91 14.02 8.16
N ARG A 38 3.62 13.86 8.41
CA ARG A 38 2.85 14.68 9.33
C ARG A 38 2.07 13.77 10.27
N SER A 39 2.14 14.07 11.56
CA SER A 39 1.31 13.38 12.57
C SER A 39 -0.13 13.87 12.48
N PHE A 40 -1.08 12.98 12.71
CA PHE A 40 -2.48 13.38 12.85
C PHE A 40 -2.71 14.07 14.19
N LYS A 41 -3.66 15.00 14.24
CA LYS A 41 -4.18 15.53 15.49
C LYS A 41 -5.12 14.48 16.09
N VAL A 42 -4.96 14.19 17.38
CA VAL A 42 -5.91 13.36 18.14
C VAL A 42 -7.20 14.14 18.35
N LEU A 43 -8.34 13.56 17.99
CA LEU A 43 -9.66 14.09 18.29
C LEU A 43 -10.23 13.45 19.56
N SER A 44 -10.11 12.14 19.68
CA SER A 44 -10.59 11.38 20.84
C SER A 44 -9.86 10.04 20.93
N THR A 45 -9.68 9.55 22.15
CA THR A 45 -9.20 8.20 22.46
C THR A 45 -10.00 7.70 23.66
N SER A 46 -10.52 6.48 23.61
CA SER A 46 -11.17 5.88 24.78
C SER A 46 -10.13 5.53 25.83
N GLU A 47 -10.48 5.68 27.11
CA GLU A 47 -9.60 5.31 28.24
C GLU A 47 -9.19 3.84 28.23
N ASN A 48 -10.07 2.97 27.72
CA ASN A 48 -9.83 1.53 27.61
C ASN A 48 -9.13 1.11 26.30
N GLU A 49 -8.72 2.07 25.46
CA GLU A 49 -8.12 1.79 24.14
C GLU A 49 -9.02 0.97 23.19
N ASP A 50 -10.34 1.01 23.36
CA ASP A 50 -11.29 0.40 22.43
C ASP A 50 -11.46 1.20 21.14
N SER A 51 -11.18 2.51 21.16
CA SER A 51 -11.30 3.34 19.97
C SER A 51 -10.43 4.61 19.99
N GLY A 52 -10.12 5.12 18.80
CA GLY A 52 -9.44 6.40 18.62
C GLY A 52 -9.85 7.09 17.31
N ALA A 53 -9.92 8.42 17.33
CA ALA A 53 -10.21 9.24 16.16
C ALA A 53 -9.13 10.31 15.98
N TYR A 54 -8.70 10.47 14.73
CA TYR A 54 -7.56 11.28 14.34
C TYR A 54 -7.91 12.10 13.11
N GLU A 55 -7.47 13.35 13.03
CA GLU A 55 -7.74 14.22 11.88
C GLU A 55 -6.53 15.04 11.44
N LEU A 56 -6.37 15.16 10.12
CA LEU A 56 -5.38 16.04 9.50
C LEU A 56 -5.84 16.42 8.09
N ASN A 57 -5.82 17.71 7.75
CA ASN A 57 -6.20 18.23 6.43
C ASN A 57 -7.57 17.72 5.93
N GLY A 58 -8.55 17.59 6.83
CA GLY A 58 -9.88 17.05 6.53
C GLY A 58 -9.92 15.53 6.31
N ILE A 59 -8.78 14.84 6.35
CA ILE A 59 -8.73 13.38 6.40
C ILE A 59 -8.95 12.96 7.84
N ARG A 60 -9.97 12.15 8.09
CA ARG A 60 -10.25 11.57 9.41
C ARG A 60 -10.02 10.07 9.37
N VAL A 61 -9.23 9.59 10.33
CA VAL A 61 -8.97 8.17 10.56
C VAL A 61 -9.61 7.78 11.89
N THR A 62 -10.45 6.75 11.88
CA THR A 62 -11.05 6.19 13.10
C THR A 62 -10.65 4.74 13.21
N VAL A 63 -10.23 4.35 14.40
CA VAL A 63 -9.87 2.98 14.73
C VAL A 63 -10.80 2.50 15.84
N VAL A 64 -11.35 1.30 15.68
CA VAL A 64 -12.21 0.66 16.68
C VAL A 64 -11.76 -0.79 16.85
N ASN A 65 -11.46 -1.18 18.08
CA ASN A 65 -11.17 -2.54 18.47
C ASN A 65 -12.46 -3.29 18.75
N THR A 66 -12.58 -4.46 18.14
CA THR A 66 -13.68 -5.41 18.30
C THR A 66 -13.05 -6.79 18.31
N LEU A 67 -12.39 -7.15 19.41
CA LEU A 67 -11.54 -8.34 19.51
C LEU A 67 -12.23 -9.60 18.92
N PRO A 68 -11.52 -10.39 18.10
CA PRO A 68 -10.09 -10.31 17.78
C PRO A 68 -9.75 -9.33 16.63
N MET A 69 -10.65 -8.41 16.28
CA MET A 69 -10.56 -7.60 15.07
C MET A 69 -10.31 -6.13 15.39
N GLN A 70 -9.60 -5.44 14.50
CA GLN A 70 -9.50 -3.98 14.53
C GLN A 70 -10.02 -3.39 13.21
N ASN A 71 -10.95 -2.45 13.32
CA ASN A 71 -11.59 -1.78 12.20
C ASN A 71 -10.98 -0.40 12.00
N ILE A 72 -10.46 -0.13 10.80
CA ILE A 72 -9.92 1.17 10.41
C ILE A 72 -10.84 1.82 9.38
N ASN A 73 -11.32 3.02 9.69
CA ASN A 73 -12.09 3.87 8.79
C ASN A 73 -11.26 5.08 8.37
N ILE A 74 -11.28 5.41 7.08
CA ILE A 74 -10.66 6.63 6.54
C ILE A 74 -11.75 7.39 5.77
N SER A 75 -11.90 8.68 6.09
CA SER A 75 -12.82 9.60 5.44
C SER A 75 -12.12 10.91 5.09
N LEU A 76 -12.66 11.65 4.14
CA LEU A 76 -12.22 12.98 3.73
C LEU A 76 -13.42 13.90 3.74
N GLN A 77 -13.39 14.95 4.58
CA GLN A 77 -14.46 15.93 4.73
C GLN A 77 -15.83 15.26 4.98
N GLY A 78 -15.86 14.23 5.81
CA GLY A 78 -17.06 13.44 6.12
C GLY A 78 -17.46 12.41 5.05
N LYS A 79 -16.89 12.47 3.85
CA LYS A 79 -17.08 11.43 2.84
C LYS A 79 -16.16 10.25 3.11
N ARG A 80 -16.74 9.07 3.30
CA ARG A 80 -16.00 7.83 3.55
C ARG A 80 -15.18 7.43 2.31
N LEU A 81 -13.88 7.18 2.51
CA LEU A 81 -12.92 6.79 1.46
C LEU A 81 -12.60 5.29 1.47
N ILE A 82 -12.69 4.65 2.63
CA ILE A 82 -12.63 3.20 2.81
C ILE A 82 -13.68 2.79 3.83
N ASN A 83 -14.40 1.70 3.53
CA ASN A 83 -15.47 1.23 4.40
C ASN A 83 -14.95 0.29 5.49
N TYR A 84 -13.86 -0.45 5.22
CA TYR A 84 -13.47 -1.56 6.07
C TYR A 84 -12.08 -2.11 5.72
N LEU A 85 -11.18 -2.23 6.69
CA LEU A 85 -10.19 -3.31 6.69
C LEU A 85 -10.54 -4.28 7.82
N HIS A 86 -11.05 -5.46 7.46
CA HIS A 86 -10.67 -6.70 8.16
C HIS A 86 -9.19 -6.89 7.85
N ALA A 87 -8.26 -6.42 8.66
CA ALA A 87 -6.86 -6.63 8.29
C ALA A 87 -5.88 -6.80 9.42
N ILE A 88 -6.37 -6.72 10.65
CA ILE A 88 -5.51 -6.90 11.80
C ILE A 88 -6.22 -7.85 12.74
N ASP A 89 -5.87 -9.14 12.63
CA ASP A 89 -6.08 -10.07 13.72
C ASP A 89 -5.26 -9.52 14.89
N SER A 90 -5.99 -8.97 15.84
CA SER A 90 -5.48 -8.18 16.92
C SER A 90 -5.77 -8.93 18.21
N PRO A 91 -4.76 -9.61 18.79
CA PRO A 91 -4.91 -10.25 20.08
C PRO A 91 -4.87 -9.25 21.25
N THR A 92 -4.69 -7.94 20.98
CA THR A 92 -4.49 -6.91 22.00
C THR A 92 -5.31 -5.65 21.75
N THR A 93 -5.61 -4.90 22.80
CA THR A 93 -6.47 -3.69 22.75
C THR A 93 -5.75 -2.41 22.27
N GLY A 94 -4.53 -2.49 21.72
CA GLY A 94 -3.79 -1.27 21.36
C GLY A 94 -4.44 -0.51 20.19
N ILE A 95 -4.56 0.81 20.28
CA ILE A 95 -4.98 1.67 19.16
C ILE A 95 -3.75 2.21 18.43
N PRO A 96 -3.49 1.84 17.17
CA PRO A 96 -2.41 2.45 16.40
C PRO A 96 -2.70 3.93 16.11
N VAL A 97 -1.64 4.71 16.12
CA VAL A 97 -1.68 6.13 15.76
C VAL A 97 -1.30 6.27 14.27
N PRO A 98 -2.17 6.84 13.43
CA PRO A 98 -1.89 7.02 12.01
C PRO A 98 -0.91 8.18 11.77
N SER A 99 -0.19 8.10 10.65
CA SER A 99 0.62 9.20 10.12
C SER A 99 0.27 9.47 8.66
N LEU A 100 0.39 10.74 8.24
CA LEU A 100 0.15 11.15 6.87
C LEU A 100 1.50 11.36 6.18
N VAL A 101 1.73 10.61 5.11
CA VAL A 101 2.88 10.74 4.24
C VAL A 101 2.40 11.37 2.94
N THR A 102 2.89 12.56 2.63
CA THR A 102 2.68 13.18 1.33
C THR A 102 3.95 13.04 0.52
N THR A 103 3.86 12.37 -0.63
CA THR A 103 4.88 12.40 -1.68
C THR A 103 4.32 13.21 -2.85
N ASN A 104 5.18 13.72 -3.74
CA ASN A 104 4.84 14.72 -4.77
C ASN A 104 3.57 14.45 -5.61
N LYS A 105 3.07 13.21 -5.66
CA LYS A 105 1.83 12.83 -6.37
C LYS A 105 0.81 12.08 -5.52
N ASP A 106 1.19 11.58 -4.34
CA ASP A 106 0.34 10.71 -3.54
C ASP A 106 0.17 11.23 -2.11
N THR A 107 -1.06 11.14 -1.60
CA THR A 107 -1.34 11.26 -0.17
C THR A 107 -1.51 9.86 0.40
N ILE A 108 -0.71 9.49 1.38
CA ILE A 108 -0.68 8.14 1.94
C ILE A 108 -0.95 8.22 3.45
N VAL A 109 -1.96 7.49 3.92
CA VAL A 109 -2.18 7.27 5.36
C VAL A 109 -1.45 6.00 5.75
N VAL A 110 -0.60 6.09 6.75
CA VAL A 110 0.18 4.95 7.27
C VAL A 110 -0.31 4.63 8.67
N VAL A 111 -0.60 3.37 8.92
CA VAL A 111 -0.96 2.82 10.23
C VAL A 111 0.06 1.75 10.56
N ASP A 112 0.91 2.00 11.54
CA ASP A 112 1.88 1.05 12.05
C ASP A 112 1.27 0.31 13.25
N TYR A 113 1.20 -1.01 13.18
CA TYR A 113 0.59 -1.85 14.21
C TYR A 113 1.30 -3.20 14.33
N GLN A 114 1.72 -3.59 15.54
CA GLN A 114 2.36 -4.89 15.84
C GLN A 114 3.38 -5.34 14.78
N GLN A 115 4.34 -4.45 14.45
CA GLN A 115 5.41 -4.68 13.45
C GLN A 115 4.93 -4.75 11.98
N GLN A 116 3.63 -4.65 11.72
CA GLN A 116 3.08 -4.55 10.38
C GLN A 116 2.77 -3.08 10.04
N ARG A 117 3.05 -2.70 8.80
CA ARG A 117 2.77 -1.36 8.26
C ARG A 117 1.67 -1.45 7.22
N TYR A 118 0.53 -0.83 7.51
CA TYR A 118 -0.56 -0.68 6.54
C TYR A 118 -0.47 0.71 5.92
N SER A 119 -0.34 0.76 4.59
CA SER A 119 -0.21 2.02 3.85
C SER A 119 -1.39 2.18 2.88
N PHE A 120 -2.14 3.25 3.01
CA PHE A 120 -3.33 3.56 2.22
C PHE A 120 -3.07 4.75 1.32
N ARG A 121 -2.99 4.52 0.00
CA ARG A 121 -2.95 5.61 -0.97
C ARG A 121 -4.34 6.21 -1.12
N ILE A 122 -4.46 7.52 -0.87
CA ILE A 122 -5.66 8.31 -1.15
C ILE A 122 -5.51 8.95 -2.53
N LYS A 123 -6.39 8.57 -3.45
CA LYS A 123 -6.49 9.15 -4.80
C LYS A 123 -7.93 9.07 -5.29
N GLU A 124 -8.41 10.09 -6.00
CA GLU A 124 -9.74 10.08 -6.63
C GLU A 124 -10.88 9.72 -5.66
N ASN A 125 -10.84 10.26 -4.44
CA ASN A 125 -11.81 9.96 -3.37
C ASN A 125 -11.91 8.48 -3.00
N LYS A 126 -10.82 7.73 -3.14
CA LYS A 126 -10.70 6.34 -2.70
C LYS A 126 -9.42 6.17 -1.90
N ALA A 127 -9.47 5.33 -0.87
CA ALA A 127 -8.29 4.88 -0.15
C ALA A 127 -8.02 3.40 -0.49
N THR A 128 -6.83 3.12 -1.05
CA THR A 128 -6.45 1.78 -1.51
C THR A 128 -5.24 1.29 -0.73
N LEU A 129 -5.32 0.06 -0.18
CA LEU A 129 -4.18 -0.58 0.49
C LEU A 129 -3.05 -0.83 -0.52
N ILE A 130 -1.86 -0.31 -0.21
CA ILE A 130 -0.62 -0.61 -0.93
C ILE A 130 -0.08 -1.92 -0.35
N LYS A 131 -0.14 -3.00 -1.12
CA LYS A 131 0.58 -4.24 -0.76
C LYS A 131 2.09 -3.97 -0.81
N GLN A 132 2.77 -4.16 0.31
CA GLN A 132 4.23 -4.29 0.30
C GLN A 132 4.56 -5.64 -0.35
N ARG A 133 5.46 -5.65 -1.34
CA ARG A 133 5.99 -6.86 -1.98
C ARG A 133 7.16 -7.39 -1.16
#